data_AF-A0A933PI17-F1
#
_entry.id   AF-A0A933PI17-F1
#
_cell.length_a   1.000
_cell.length_b   1.000
_cell.length_c   1.000
_cell.angle_alpha   90.00
_cell.angle_beta   90.00
_cell.angle_gamma   90.00
#
_symmetry.space_group_name_H-M   'P 1'
#
loop_
_entity.id
_entity.type
_entity.pdbx_description
1 polymer ?
#
loop_
_entity_poly.entity_id
_entity_poly.type
_entity_poly.pdbx_seq_one_letter_code
_entity_poly.pdbx_strand_id
1 'polypeptide(L)'
;MPDYAARRRDPQSLAHGWEVPLLVLIVAVAGFGAAALAGQGIAAAVAGGGWVWPSGEGAAARGVGGLLTGVPGLGLTPGGASRLPAAWVVYVSVAVAEVAMLALAAGAVLFGRRWWLPNDPRRGLASRAQAAEVLGAGRLRRERA
;
A
#
# COMPACT_ATOMS: atom_id res chain seq x y z
N MET A 1 12.26 6.13 -51.51
CA MET A 1 11.80 4.96 -50.72
C MET A 1 11.63 5.42 -49.28
N PRO A 2 10.41 5.32 -48.72
CA PRO A 2 10.04 5.93 -47.44
C PRO A 2 10.47 5.13 -46.20
N ASP A 3 10.55 5.84 -45.09
CA ASP A 3 10.99 5.45 -43.74
C ASP A 3 10.40 4.16 -43.16
N TYR A 4 11.28 3.22 -42.76
CA TYR A 4 10.96 2.15 -41.80
C TYR A 4 12.15 1.79 -40.89
N ALA A 5 13.01 2.75 -40.55
CA ALA A 5 13.78 2.66 -39.32
C ALA A 5 12.82 2.93 -38.15
N ALA A 6 11.90 1.99 -37.94
CA ALA A 6 11.09 1.89 -36.76
C ALA A 6 12.06 2.02 -35.59
N ARG A 7 12.01 3.19 -34.94
CA ARG A 7 12.61 3.43 -33.64
C ARG A 7 12.27 2.17 -32.85
N ARG A 8 13.30 1.36 -32.55
CA ARG A 8 13.19 0.39 -31.48
C ARG A 8 12.77 1.27 -30.30
N ARG A 9 11.48 1.24 -29.97
CA ARG A 9 11.05 1.58 -28.64
C ARG A 9 11.77 0.55 -27.81
N ASP A 10 12.95 0.92 -27.31
CA ASP A 10 13.40 0.35 -26.06
C ASP A 10 12.16 0.41 -25.17
N PRO A 11 11.67 -0.73 -24.65
CA PRO A 11 10.78 -0.65 -23.52
C PRO A 11 11.60 0.14 -22.52
N GLN A 12 11.27 1.43 -22.32
CA GLN A 12 11.79 2.19 -21.19
C GLN A 12 11.62 1.23 -20.03
N SER A 13 12.74 0.77 -19.47
CA SER A 13 12.75 -0.10 -18.32
C SER A 13 11.92 0.63 -17.29
N LEU A 14 10.64 0.27 -17.19
CA LEU A 14 9.65 0.95 -16.37
C LEU A 14 10.23 0.97 -14.96
N ALA A 15 10.74 2.13 -14.57
CA ALA A 15 11.55 2.36 -13.38
C ALA A 15 12.89 1.61 -13.32
N HIS A 16 13.96 2.33 -12.94
CA HIS A 16 15.07 1.65 -12.25
C HIS A 16 14.47 0.90 -11.04
N GLY A 17 14.84 -0.35 -10.80
CA GLY A 17 14.14 -1.24 -9.84
C GLY A 17 13.95 -0.74 -8.40
N TRP A 18 14.54 0.40 -8.03
CA TRP A 18 14.36 1.07 -6.74
C TRP A 18 13.16 2.04 -6.68
N GLU A 19 12.67 2.57 -7.81
CA GLU A 19 11.61 3.60 -7.79
C GLU A 19 10.28 3.03 -7.30
N VAL A 20 9.93 1.80 -7.69
CA VAL A 20 8.69 1.15 -7.25
C VAL A 20 8.68 0.91 -5.73
N PRO A 21 9.71 0.28 -5.12
CA PRO A 21 9.82 0.20 -3.67
C PRO A 21 9.75 1.56 -2.97
N LEU A 22 10.40 2.59 -3.53
CA LEU A 22 10.38 3.93 -2.95
C LEU A 22 8.98 4.54 -2.99
N LEU A 23 8.27 4.45 -4.12
CA LEU A 23 6.90 4.95 -4.24
C LEU A 23 5.97 4.22 -3.27
N VAL A 24 6.11 2.89 -3.13
CA VAL A 24 5.35 2.10 -2.16
C VAL A 24 5.65 2.58 -0.73
N LEU A 25 6.91 2.85 -0.40
CA LEU A 25 7.28 3.38 0.91
C LEU A 25 6.69 4.76 1.16
N ILE A 26 6.76 5.67 0.19
CA ILE A 26 6.19 7.03 0.30
C ILE A 26 4.68 6.95 0.51
N VAL A 27 3.98 6.14 -0.29
CA VAL A 27 2.52 5.96 -0.17
C VAL A 27 2.15 5.32 1.17
N ALA A 28 2.92 4.32 1.62
CA ALA A 28 2.70 3.70 2.92
C ALA A 28 2.86 4.75 4.03
N VAL A 29 3.99 5.45 4.11
CA VAL A 29 4.26 6.48 5.13
C VAL A 29 3.18 7.56 5.13
N ALA A 30 2.79 8.06 3.96
CA ALA A 30 1.71 9.04 3.84
C ALA A 30 0.36 8.47 4.31
N GLY A 31 0.07 7.22 3.97
CA GLY A 31 -1.15 6.53 4.37
C GLY A 31 -1.25 6.28 5.88
N PHE A 32 -0.18 5.80 6.52
CA PHE A 32 -0.10 5.66 7.98
C PHE A 32 -0.23 7.04 8.66
N GLY A 33 0.50 8.05 8.18
CA GLY A 33 0.35 9.42 8.68
C GLY A 33 -1.08 9.95 8.58
N ALA A 34 -1.76 9.72 7.45
CA ALA A 34 -3.16 10.10 7.26
C ALA A 34 -4.12 9.30 8.16
N ALA A 35 -3.88 8.00 8.34
CA ALA A 35 -4.67 7.14 9.22
C ALA A 35 -4.54 7.58 10.69
N ALA A 36 -3.33 7.94 11.15
CA ALA A 36 -3.12 8.50 12.49
C ALA A 36 -3.90 9.81 12.69
N LEU A 37 -3.84 10.73 11.72
CA LEU A 37 -4.62 11.98 11.78
C LEU A 37 -6.14 11.71 11.74
N ALA A 38 -6.58 10.73 10.95
CA ALA A 38 -7.97 10.29 10.91
C ALA A 38 -8.40 9.69 12.25
N GLY A 39 -7.57 8.88 12.91
CA GLY A 39 -7.84 8.34 14.24
C GLY A 39 -8.06 9.44 15.28
N GLN A 40 -7.29 10.52 15.21
CA GLN A 40 -7.51 11.71 16.05
C GLN A 40 -8.85 12.40 15.73
N GLY A 41 -9.19 12.54 14.44
CA GLY A 41 -10.49 13.06 14.00
C GLY A 41 -11.67 12.23 14.46
N ILE A 42 -11.55 10.90 14.39
CA ILE A 42 -12.52 9.92 14.87
C ILE A 42 -12.69 10.02 16.39
N ALA A 43 -11.58 10.13 17.14
CA ALA A 43 -11.62 10.28 18.58
C ALA A 43 -12.43 11.52 19.01
N ALA A 44 -12.18 12.66 18.34
CA ALA A 44 -12.96 13.88 18.58
C ALA A 44 -14.43 13.71 18.22
N ALA A 45 -14.73 13.08 17.08
CA ALA A 45 -16.10 12.88 16.62
C ALA A 45 -16.90 11.98 17.58
N VAL A 46 -16.32 10.85 18.00
CA VAL A 46 -16.94 9.89 18.91
C VAL A 46 -17.12 10.48 20.31
N ALA A 47 -16.20 11.35 20.75
CA ALA A 47 -16.28 12.05 22.03
C ALA A 47 -17.23 13.27 22.02
N GLY A 48 -17.89 13.57 20.90
CA GLY A 48 -18.81 14.71 20.77
C GLY A 48 -18.14 16.06 20.45
N GLY A 49 -16.82 16.08 20.26
CA GLY A 49 -16.07 17.25 19.78
C GLY A 49 -16.23 17.53 18.27
N GLY A 50 -16.87 16.62 17.55
CA GLY A 50 -17.05 16.70 16.10
C GLY A 50 -15.79 16.35 15.31
N TRP A 51 -15.88 16.42 13.98
CA TRP A 51 -14.75 16.10 13.12
C TRP A 51 -13.67 17.19 13.21
N VAL A 52 -12.43 16.77 13.49
CA VAL A 52 -11.25 17.64 13.46
C VAL A 52 -10.25 17.10 12.45
N TRP A 53 -9.67 18.00 11.66
CA TRP A 53 -8.66 17.66 10.67
C TRP A 53 -7.61 18.78 10.63
N PRO A 54 -6.31 18.46 10.48
CA PRO A 54 -5.29 19.49 10.34
C PRO A 54 -5.53 20.30 9.07
N SER A 55 -5.60 21.61 9.20
CA SER A 55 -5.84 22.54 8.09
C SER A 55 -4.67 23.53 7.98
N GLY A 56 -4.14 23.68 6.77
CA GLY A 56 -3.05 24.61 6.47
C GLY A 56 -1.72 23.93 6.22
N GLU A 57 -0.75 24.72 5.77
CA GLU A 57 0.58 24.23 5.40
C GLU A 57 1.34 23.67 6.62
N GLY A 58 1.93 22.49 6.43
CA GLY A 58 2.68 21.77 7.47
C GLY A 58 1.84 21.32 8.68
N ALA A 59 0.52 21.54 8.69
CA ALA A 59 -0.35 21.15 9.80
C ALA A 59 -0.39 19.63 9.99
N ALA A 60 -0.46 18.87 8.89
CA ALA A 60 -0.42 17.41 8.91
C ALA A 60 0.89 16.87 9.51
N ALA A 61 2.03 17.41 9.06
CA ALA A 61 3.34 17.00 9.58
C ALA A 61 3.50 17.31 11.07
N ARG A 62 3.03 18.49 11.53
CA ARG A 62 3.00 18.84 12.95
C ARG A 62 2.06 17.95 13.76
N GLY A 63 0.92 17.55 13.20
CA GLY A 63 -0.01 16.62 13.87
C GLY A 63 0.55 15.22 14.00
N VAL A 64 1.16 14.68 12.95
CA VAL A 64 1.88 13.40 13.01
C VAL A 64 3.03 13.50 14.02
N GLY A 65 3.84 14.56 13.95
CA GLY A 65 4.92 14.81 14.91
C GLY A 65 4.44 14.92 16.36
N GLY A 66 3.26 15.50 16.59
CA GLY A 66 2.65 15.57 17.92
C GLY A 66 2.20 14.21 18.44
N LEU A 67 1.56 13.40 17.60
CA LEU A 67 1.19 12.04 17.95
C LEU A 67 2.42 11.18 18.27
N LEU A 68 3.52 11.36 17.54
CA LEU A 68 4.78 10.66 17.81
C LEU A 68 5.46 11.12 19.10
N THR A 69 5.29 12.39 19.49
CA THR A 69 5.90 12.96 20.70
C THR A 69 5.01 12.88 21.94
N GLY A 70 3.83 12.24 21.86
CA GLY A 70 2.93 12.12 23.01
C GLY A 70 1.96 13.29 23.18
N VAL A 71 1.97 14.27 22.28
CA VAL A 71 1.19 15.52 22.36
C VAL A 71 0.13 15.55 21.24
N PRO A 72 -1.02 14.87 21.43
CA PRO A 72 -2.12 14.91 20.46
C PRO A 72 -2.68 16.33 20.34
N GLY A 73 -3.21 16.65 19.16
CA GLY A 73 -3.80 17.96 18.85
C GLY A 73 -2.84 19.00 18.28
N LEU A 74 -1.53 18.73 18.21
CA LEU A 74 -0.61 19.57 17.45
C LEU A 74 -1.03 19.63 15.97
N GLY A 75 -0.84 20.78 15.34
CA GLY A 75 -1.28 21.00 13.96
C GLY A 75 -2.79 21.21 13.76
N LEU A 76 -3.61 21.05 14.80
CA LEU A 76 -5.00 21.51 14.77
C LEU A 76 -5.09 23.01 15.09
N THR A 77 -6.21 23.62 14.71
CA THR A 77 -6.56 24.95 15.20
C THR A 77 -6.76 24.90 16.73
N PRO A 78 -6.58 26.03 17.45
CA PRO A 78 -6.75 26.05 18.91
C PRO A 78 -8.13 25.51 19.36
N GLY A 79 -9.19 25.86 18.63
CA GLY A 79 -10.53 25.33 18.88
C GLY A 79 -10.72 23.87 18.45
N GLY A 80 -9.87 23.33 17.57
CA GLY A 80 -9.83 21.89 17.25
C GLY A 80 -9.15 21.07 18.35
N ALA A 81 -8.04 21.57 18.89
CA ALA A 81 -7.29 20.89 19.94
C ALA A 81 -8.08 20.76 21.25
N SER A 82 -8.87 21.77 21.62
CA SER A 82 -9.72 21.73 22.82
C SER A 82 -10.90 20.76 22.73
N ARG A 83 -11.22 20.26 21.52
CA ARG A 83 -12.31 19.30 21.27
C ARG A 83 -11.84 17.84 21.34
N LEU A 84 -10.55 17.62 21.60
CA LEU A 84 -10.02 16.27 21.73
C LEU A 84 -10.34 15.67 23.10
N PRO A 85 -10.68 14.37 23.16
CA PRO A 85 -10.81 13.65 24.41
C PRO A 85 -9.45 13.43 25.07
N ALA A 86 -9.44 12.75 26.22
CA ALA A 86 -8.22 12.33 26.88
C ALA A 86 -7.27 11.57 25.92
N ALA A 87 -5.96 11.79 26.08
CA ALA A 87 -4.94 11.29 25.15
C ALA A 87 -5.03 9.79 24.89
N TRP A 88 -5.36 8.97 25.89
CA TRP A 88 -5.49 7.52 25.72
C TRP A 88 -6.61 7.14 24.74
N VAL A 89 -7.73 7.88 24.71
CA VAL A 89 -8.83 7.67 23.75
C VAL A 89 -8.37 7.96 22.33
N VAL A 90 -7.57 9.02 22.18
CA VAL A 90 -6.96 9.39 20.90
C VAL A 90 -6.06 8.25 20.42
N TYR A 91 -5.16 7.73 21.26
CA TYR A 91 -4.25 6.64 20.85
C TYR A 91 -4.97 5.32 20.55
N VAL A 92 -6.04 4.99 21.28
CA VAL A 92 -6.87 3.82 20.94
C VAL A 92 -7.51 4.00 19.56
N SER A 93 -8.05 5.18 19.27
CA SER A 93 -8.67 5.48 17.98
C SER A 93 -7.63 5.48 16.83
N VAL A 94 -6.43 6.01 17.09
CA VAL A 94 -5.29 5.93 16.18
C VAL A 94 -4.90 4.48 15.91
N ALA A 95 -4.75 3.65 16.95
CA ALA A 95 -4.42 2.24 16.79
C ALA A 95 -5.45 1.49 15.92
N VAL A 96 -6.74 1.76 16.14
CA VAL A 96 -7.82 1.18 15.31
C VAL A 96 -7.72 1.65 13.86
N ALA A 97 -7.47 2.93 13.62
CA ALA A 97 -7.31 3.48 12.27
C ALA A 97 -6.10 2.87 11.54
N GLU A 98 -4.98 2.67 12.25
CA GLU A 98 -3.77 2.06 11.68
C GLU A 98 -3.96 0.57 11.37
N VAL A 99 -4.67 -0.17 12.22
CA VAL A 99 -5.04 -1.57 11.93
C VAL A 99 -5.94 -1.63 10.69
N ALA A 100 -6.89 -0.70 10.55
CA ALA A 100 -7.72 -0.62 9.36
C ALA A 100 -6.89 -0.29 8.09
N MET A 101 -5.94 0.64 8.20
CA MET A 101 -5.02 0.98 7.11
C MET A 101 -4.15 -0.22 6.70
N LEU A 102 -3.62 -0.97 7.67
CA LEU A 102 -2.89 -2.21 7.42
C LEU A 102 -3.74 -3.26 6.70
N ALA A 103 -5.00 -3.43 7.13
CA ALA A 103 -5.92 -4.36 6.48
C ALA A 103 -6.23 -3.93 5.03
N LEU A 104 -6.41 -2.63 4.78
CA LEU A 104 -6.60 -2.08 3.44
C LEU A 104 -5.36 -2.28 2.57
N ALA A 105 -4.16 -2.03 3.09
CA ALA A 105 -2.90 -2.24 2.38
C ALA A 105 -2.71 -3.73 2.02
N ALA A 106 -2.95 -4.63 2.97
CA ALA A 106 -2.91 -6.07 2.73
C ALA A 106 -3.95 -6.50 1.68
N GLY A 107 -5.18 -5.98 1.78
CA GLY A 107 -6.25 -6.19 0.81
C GLY A 107 -5.85 -5.71 -0.60
N ALA A 108 -5.24 -4.54 -0.72
CA ALA A 108 -4.75 -4.00 -1.99
C ALA A 108 -3.67 -4.90 -2.61
N VAL A 109 -2.73 -5.41 -1.82
CA VAL A 109 -1.71 -6.36 -2.29
C VAL A 109 -2.33 -7.67 -2.77
N LEU A 110 -3.25 -8.24 -1.99
CA LEU A 110 -3.94 -9.48 -2.36
C LEU A 110 -4.78 -9.31 -3.62
N PHE A 111 -5.51 -8.20 -3.73
CA PHE A 111 -6.32 -7.86 -4.90
C PHE A 111 -5.44 -7.65 -6.14
N GLY A 112 -4.35 -6.88 -6.01
CA GLY A 112 -3.37 -6.69 -7.08
C GLY A 112 -2.77 -8.02 -7.54
N ARG A 113 -2.40 -8.91 -6.61
CA ARG A 113 -1.90 -10.24 -6.94
C ARG A 113 -2.93 -11.10 -7.67
N ARG A 114 -4.21 -10.99 -7.30
CA ARG A 114 -5.29 -11.81 -7.85
C ARG A 114 -5.77 -11.37 -9.23
N TRP A 115 -5.72 -10.06 -9.52
CA TRP A 115 -6.37 -9.47 -10.69
C TRP A 115 -5.42 -8.77 -11.65
N TRP A 116 -4.28 -8.25 -11.17
CA TRP A 116 -3.37 -7.41 -11.96
C TRP A 116 -2.07 -8.08 -12.39
N LEU A 117 -1.67 -9.23 -11.84
CA LEU A 117 -0.56 -10.02 -12.39
C LEU A 117 -1.08 -10.94 -13.50
N PRO A 118 -0.91 -10.62 -14.79
CA PRO A 118 -1.31 -11.50 -15.90
C PRO A 118 -0.33 -12.68 -16.01
N ASN A 119 0.84 -12.57 -15.38
CA ASN A 119 1.90 -13.56 -15.29
C ASN A 119 1.89 -14.21 -13.91
N ASP A 120 0.94 -15.10 -13.65
CA ASP A 120 1.22 -16.19 -12.72
C ASP A 120 2.38 -17.00 -13.35
N PRO A 121 3.55 -17.13 -12.69
CA PRO A 121 4.66 -17.92 -13.21
C PRO A 121 4.26 -19.38 -13.49
N ARG A 122 3.14 -19.84 -12.92
CA ARG A 122 2.57 -21.18 -13.13
C ARG A 122 1.74 -21.31 -14.42
N ARG A 123 1.36 -20.21 -15.07
CA ARG A 123 0.60 -20.22 -16.34
C ARG A 123 1.47 -20.49 -17.57
N GLY A 124 2.79 -20.35 -17.44
CA GLY A 124 3.77 -20.66 -18.50
C GLY A 124 4.61 -21.91 -18.25
N LEU A 125 4.47 -22.57 -17.10
CA LEU A 125 5.07 -23.88 -16.89
C LEU A 125 4.23 -24.91 -17.63
N ALA A 126 4.85 -25.56 -18.63
CA ALA A 126 4.30 -26.74 -19.28
C ALA A 126 3.63 -27.64 -18.24
N SER A 127 2.36 -27.98 -18.45
CA SER A 127 1.67 -28.93 -17.57
C SER A 127 2.54 -30.18 -17.39
N ARG A 128 2.42 -30.93 -16.27
CA ARG A 128 3.19 -32.17 -16.08
C ARG A 128 3.11 -33.11 -17.30
N ALA A 129 1.98 -33.06 -18.03
CA ALA A 129 1.80 -33.76 -19.29
C ALA A 129 2.74 -33.23 -20.40
N GLN A 130 2.76 -31.92 -20.64
CA GLN A 130 3.66 -31.30 -21.62
C GLN A 130 5.15 -31.44 -21.25
N ALA A 131 5.48 -31.41 -19.95
CA ALA A 131 6.85 -31.69 -19.50
C ALA A 131 7.24 -33.17 -19.73
N ALA A 132 6.33 -34.11 -19.48
CA ALA A 132 6.55 -35.53 -19.73
C ALA A 132 6.66 -35.87 -21.23
N GLU A 133 5.96 -35.12 -22.08
CA GLU A 133 6.02 -35.22 -23.53
C GLU A 133 7.36 -34.71 -24.08
N VAL A 134 7.82 -33.53 -23.64
CA VAL A 134 9.13 -32.96 -24.03
C VAL A 134 10.29 -33.80 -23.51
N LEU A 135 10.18 -34.35 -22.29
CA LEU A 135 11.21 -35.24 -21.71
C LEU A 135 11.17 -36.67 -22.27
N GLY A 136 10.24 -36.98 -23.19
CA GLY A 136 10.16 -38.30 -23.82
C GLY A 136 9.92 -39.43 -22.82
N ALA A 137 9.30 -39.17 -21.66
CA ALA A 137 9.08 -40.16 -20.61
C ALA A 137 8.22 -41.34 -21.10
N GLY A 138 7.40 -41.12 -22.12
CA GLY A 138 6.67 -42.18 -22.85
C GLY A 138 7.59 -43.13 -23.60
N ARG A 139 8.70 -42.66 -24.22
CA ARG A 139 9.70 -43.53 -24.87
C ARG A 139 10.48 -44.36 -23.85
N LEU A 140 10.90 -43.74 -22.74
CA LEU A 140 11.63 -44.44 -21.67
C LEU A 140 10.82 -45.56 -21.01
N ARG A 141 9.48 -45.45 -20.96
CA ARG A 141 8.61 -46.55 -20.50
C ARG A 141 8.39 -47.62 -21.56
N ARG A 142 8.44 -47.26 -22.84
CA ARG A 142 8.27 -48.19 -23.96
C ARG A 142 9.51 -49.06 -24.20
N GLU A 143 10.69 -48.56 -23.86
CA GLU A 143 11.95 -49.33 -23.95
C GLU A 143 12.23 -50.19 -22.70
N ARG A 144 11.44 -50.03 -21.64
CA ARG A 144 11.55 -50.81 -20.39
C ARG A 144 10.55 -51.96 -20.27
N ALA A 145 9.61 -52.10 -21.21
CA ALA A 145 8.63 -53.18 -21.28
C ALA A 145 8.96 -54.10 -22.45
#